data_AF-A0A0D3ICE4-F1
#
_entry.id   AF-A0A0D3ICE4-F1
#
_cell.length_a   1.000
_cell.length_b   1.000
_cell.length_c   1.000
_cell.angle_alpha   90.00
_cell.angle_beta   90.00
_cell.angle_gamma   90.00
#
_symmetry.space_group_name_H-M   'P 1'
#
loop_
_entity.id
_entity.type
_entity.pdbx_description
1 polymer ?
#
loop_
_entity_poly.entity_id
_entity_poly.type
_entity_poly.pdbx_seq_one_letter_code
_entity_poly.pdbx_strand_id
1 'polypeptide(L)'
;MAAPGPLYCLTMFSVLALAAAGKHVAVFGGMMRSHHLTVVPLIEGLLEHGHDVSFVVPNTTEHRSYFPKGVGSATMVFLGTEDWAFDTLFSGPEYDFKNLP
;
A
#
# COMPACT_ATOMS: atom_id res chain seq x y z
N MET A 1 24.72 -42.39 4.86
CA MET A 1 24.17 -41.05 5.13
C MET A 1 22.88 -41.26 5.92
N ALA A 2 22.85 -40.90 7.21
CA ALA A 2 21.65 -41.10 8.04
C ALA A 2 20.63 -39.98 7.76
N ALA A 3 19.35 -40.34 7.61
CA ALA A 3 18.29 -39.36 7.40
C ALA A 3 18.11 -38.48 8.66
N PRO A 4 17.81 -37.18 8.50
CA PRO A 4 17.57 -36.29 9.62
C PRO A 4 16.38 -36.80 10.46
N GLY A 5 16.53 -36.78 11.78
CA GLY A 5 15.51 -37.25 12.72
C GLY A 5 14.26 -36.35 12.74
N PRO A 6 13.10 -36.87 13.16
CA PRO A 6 11.82 -36.17 13.09
C PRO A 6 11.79 -34.86 13.89
N LEU A 7 12.57 -34.77 14.97
CA LEU A 7 12.72 -33.55 15.76
C LEU A 7 13.36 -32.42 14.94
N TYR A 8 14.37 -32.75 14.11
CA TYR A 8 15.09 -31.80 13.29
C TYR A 8 14.21 -31.21 12.18
N CYS A 9 13.34 -32.05 11.59
CA CYS A 9 12.35 -31.61 10.61
C CYS A 9 11.35 -30.63 11.24
N LEU A 10 10.84 -30.93 12.45
CA LEU A 10 9.90 -30.05 13.16
C LEU A 10 10.49 -28.68 13.49
N THR A 11 11.75 -28.61 13.95
CA THR A 11 12.42 -27.33 14.19
C THR A 11 12.60 -26.55 12.90
N MET A 12 13.01 -27.19 11.80
CA MET A 12 13.15 -26.52 10.50
C MET A 12 11.83 -25.94 10.00
N PHE A 13 10.74 -26.72 10.10
CA PHE A 13 9.40 -26.25 9.73
C PHE A 13 8.94 -25.08 10.60
N SER A 14 9.25 -25.12 11.89
CA SER A 14 8.88 -24.06 12.83
C SER A 14 9.64 -22.75 12.55
N VAL A 15 10.93 -22.84 12.21
CA VAL A 15 11.74 -21.68 11.80
C VAL A 15 11.27 -21.11 10.46
N LEU A 16 10.94 -21.96 9.49
CA LEU A 16 10.36 -21.55 8.21
C LEU A 16 8.97 -20.90 8.37
N ALA A 17 8.14 -21.44 9.26
CA ALA A 17 6.82 -20.89 9.57
C ALA A 17 6.94 -19.54 10.30
N LEU A 18 7.89 -19.40 11.22
CA LEU A 18 8.16 -18.14 11.90
C LEU A 18 8.71 -17.08 10.95
N ALA A 19 9.60 -17.45 10.02
CA ALA A 19 10.03 -16.57 8.92
C ALA A 19 8.88 -16.18 7.96
N ALA A 20 7.77 -16.93 7.98
CA ALA A 20 6.56 -16.60 7.23
C ALA A 20 5.56 -15.72 8.01
N ALA A 21 5.65 -15.66 9.34
CA ALA A 21 4.76 -14.85 10.17
C ALA A 21 5.28 -13.40 10.23
N GLY A 22 4.54 -12.46 9.62
CA GLY A 22 4.99 -11.07 9.41
C GLY A 22 5.03 -10.64 7.93
N LYS A 23 4.56 -11.51 7.02
CA LYS A 23 4.59 -11.26 5.58
C LYS A 23 3.65 -10.16 5.10
N HIS A 24 2.52 -9.90 5.75
CA HIS A 24 1.58 -8.88 5.27
C HIS A 24 1.80 -7.52 5.95
N VAL A 25 2.06 -6.50 5.15
CA VAL A 25 2.24 -5.11 5.62
C VAL A 25 1.22 -4.21 4.92
N ALA A 26 0.44 -3.48 5.72
CA ALA A 26 -0.41 -2.42 5.22
C ALA A 26 0.34 -1.08 5.33
N VAL A 27 0.51 -0.40 4.20
CA VAL A 27 1.12 0.94 4.12
C VAL A 27 0.00 1.95 3.86
N PHE A 28 -0.07 3.02 4.63
CA PHE A 28 -1.08 4.07 4.45
C PHE A 28 -0.48 5.27 3.73
N GLY A 29 -1.09 5.67 2.62
CA GLY A 29 -0.75 6.88 1.89
C GLY A 29 -1.12 8.15 2.67
N GLY A 30 -0.42 9.25 2.37
CA GLY A 30 -0.76 10.57 2.91
C GLY A 30 -2.02 11.17 2.27
N MET A 31 -2.27 12.47 2.43
CA MET A 31 -3.37 13.15 1.72
C MET A 31 -2.93 13.79 0.40
N MET A 32 -1.63 14.06 0.25
CA MET A 32 -1.06 14.80 -0.88
C MET A 32 -0.09 13.93 -1.68
N ARG A 33 0.02 14.17 -2.99
CA ARG A 33 0.94 13.43 -3.88
C ARG A 33 2.37 13.38 -3.36
N SER A 34 2.90 14.51 -2.88
CA SER A 34 4.27 14.61 -2.36
C SER A 34 4.52 13.66 -1.18
N HIS A 35 3.53 13.45 -0.32
CA HIS A 35 3.63 12.55 0.84
C HIS A 35 3.47 11.07 0.46
N HIS A 36 2.88 10.77 -0.71
CA HIS A 36 2.84 9.39 -1.20
C HIS A 36 4.15 8.99 -1.87
N LEU A 37 4.84 9.92 -2.54
CA LEU A 37 6.11 9.61 -3.19
C LEU A 37 7.19 9.18 -2.19
N THR A 38 7.12 9.62 -0.94
CA THR A 38 8.08 9.23 0.10
C THR A 38 7.89 7.80 0.60
N VAL A 39 6.68 7.23 0.49
CA VAL A 39 6.40 5.84 0.89
C VAL A 39 6.62 4.83 -0.25
N VAL A 40 6.77 5.27 -1.50
CA VAL A 40 7.06 4.38 -2.63
C VAL A 40 8.34 3.56 -2.42
N PRO A 41 9.51 4.15 -2.10
CA PRO A 41 10.73 3.37 -1.87
C PRO A 41 10.61 2.39 -0.70
N LEU A 42 9.78 2.72 0.30
CA LEU A 42 9.50 1.83 1.43
C LEU A 42 8.67 0.62 1.01
N ILE A 43 7.65 0.82 0.16
CA ILE A 43 6.85 -0.27 -0.41
C ILE A 43 7.73 -1.17 -1.28
N GLU A 44 8.54 -0.58 -2.17
CA GLU A 44 9.46 -1.32 -3.04
C GLU A 44 10.44 -2.17 -2.21
N GLY A 45 11.06 -1.58 -1.18
CA GLY A 45 11.95 -2.31 -0.29
C GLY A 45 11.26 -3.47 0.46
N LEU A 46 10.02 -3.27 0.93
CA LEU A 46 9.24 -4.34 1.58
C LEU A 46 8.94 -5.49 0.60
N LEU A 47 8.55 -5.17 -0.62
CA LEU A 47 8.30 -6.16 -1.67
C LEU A 47 9.58 -6.94 -2.02
N GLU A 48 10.71 -6.27 -2.14
CA GLU A 48 12.02 -6.90 -2.41
C GLU A 48 12.44 -7.89 -1.31
N HIS A 49 12.04 -7.62 -0.05
CA HIS A 49 12.30 -8.51 1.08
C HIS A 49 11.25 -9.64 1.23
N GLY A 50 10.32 -9.76 0.28
CA GLY A 50 9.33 -10.84 0.24
C GLY A 50 8.10 -10.62 1.13
N HIS A 51 7.83 -9.38 1.53
CA HIS A 51 6.56 -9.03 2.15
C HIS A 51 5.46 -8.91 1.08
N ASP A 52 4.26 -9.36 1.42
CA ASP A 52 3.02 -8.99 0.74
C ASP A 52 2.58 -7.61 1.26
N VAL A 53 2.50 -6.64 0.36
CA VAL A 53 2.23 -5.25 0.73
C VAL A 53 0.87 -4.83 0.19
N SER A 54 0.01 -4.34 1.09
CA SER A 54 -1.22 -3.64 0.73
C SER A 54 -1.00 -2.14 0.87
N PHE A 55 -1.04 -1.42 -0.26
CA PHE A 55 -0.94 0.04 -0.24
C PHE A 55 -2.33 0.65 -0.20
N VAL A 56 -2.65 1.25 0.93
CA VAL A 56 -3.96 1.76 1.28
C VAL A 56 -4.00 3.26 1.06
N VAL A 57 -4.87 3.72 0.17
CA VAL A 57 -5.01 5.14 -0.21
C VAL A 57 -6.49 5.55 -0.20
N PRO A 58 -6.80 6.84 0.03
CA PRO A 58 -8.15 7.35 -0.16
C PRO A 58 -8.71 7.05 -1.56
N ASN A 59 -10.00 6.71 -1.63
CA ASN A 59 -10.71 6.45 -2.86
C ASN A 59 -11.15 7.78 -3.52
N THR A 60 -10.19 8.60 -3.96
CA THR A 60 -10.50 9.85 -4.66
C THR A 60 -9.91 9.88 -6.07
N THR A 61 -10.47 10.73 -6.95
CA THR A 61 -9.99 10.91 -8.32
C THR A 61 -8.50 11.25 -8.36
N GLU A 62 -8.03 12.09 -7.44
CA GLU A 62 -6.62 12.50 -7.35
C GLU A 62 -5.73 11.31 -6.96
N HIS A 63 -6.11 10.54 -5.94
CA HIS A 63 -5.32 9.40 -5.47
C HIS A 63 -5.22 8.29 -6.50
N ARG A 64 -6.30 8.03 -7.24
CA ARG A 64 -6.30 7.12 -8.40
C ARG A 64 -5.34 7.60 -9.50
N SER A 65 -5.21 8.91 -9.67
CA SER A 65 -4.29 9.49 -10.68
C SER A 65 -2.82 9.42 -10.29
N TYR A 66 -2.48 9.30 -9.01
CA TYR A 66 -1.09 9.31 -8.55
C TYR A 66 -0.34 8.03 -8.93
N PHE A 67 -1.03 6.89 -8.88
CA PHE A 67 -0.49 5.57 -9.14
C PHE A 67 -1.33 4.81 -10.18
N PRO A 68 -1.40 5.27 -11.44
CA PRO A 68 -2.24 4.67 -12.46
C PRO A 68 -1.84 3.24 -12.82
N LYS A 69 -0.62 2.83 -12.45
CA LYS A 69 -0.09 1.47 -12.62
C LYS A 69 0.16 0.75 -11.30
N GLY A 70 -0.26 1.33 -10.16
CA GLY A 70 0.09 0.85 -8.83
C GLY A 70 1.55 1.16 -8.42
N VAL A 71 2.00 0.53 -7.33
CA VAL A 71 3.37 0.63 -6.80
C VAL A 71 3.98 -0.77 -6.74
N GLY A 72 4.87 -1.09 -7.68
CA GLY A 72 5.45 -2.43 -7.81
C GLY A 72 4.36 -3.51 -7.97
N SER A 73 4.47 -4.59 -7.19
CA SER A 73 3.46 -5.65 -7.09
C SER A 73 2.56 -5.50 -5.86
N ALA A 74 2.55 -4.34 -5.19
CA ALA A 74 1.70 -4.12 -4.03
C ALA A 74 0.22 -4.10 -4.43
N THR A 75 -0.64 -4.63 -3.56
CA THR A 75 -2.08 -4.57 -3.74
C THR A 75 -2.59 -3.18 -3.40
N MET A 76 -3.19 -2.49 -4.37
CA MET A 76 -3.80 -1.19 -4.14
C MET A 76 -5.17 -1.34 -3.49
N VAL A 77 -5.36 -0.70 -2.34
CA VAL A 77 -6.64 -0.68 -1.60
C VAL A 77 -7.13 0.75 -1.53
N PHE A 78 -8.27 1.02 -2.17
CA PHE A 78 -8.91 2.32 -2.14
C PHE A 78 -9.96 2.36 -1.04
N LEU A 79 -9.78 3.24 -0.04
CA LEU A 79 -10.67 3.38 1.10
C LEU A 79 -11.67 4.52 0.93
N GLY A 80 -12.94 4.26 1.22
CA GLY A 80 -14.01 5.26 1.22
C GLY A 80 -14.75 5.37 -0.11
N THR A 81 -15.53 6.44 -0.26
CA THR A 81 -16.27 6.76 -1.49
C THR A 81 -15.58 7.89 -2.26
N GLU A 82 -15.89 7.99 -3.54
CA GLU A 82 -15.34 9.05 -4.41
C GLU A 82 -15.93 10.43 -4.09
N ASP A 83 -16.96 10.51 -3.25
CA ASP A 83 -17.64 11.75 -2.86
C ASP A 83 -16.72 12.75 -2.12
N TRP A 84 -15.57 12.29 -1.64
CA TRP A 84 -14.55 13.10 -0.96
C TRP A 84 -13.43 13.56 -1.87
N ALA A 85 -13.52 13.30 -3.18
CA ALA A 85 -12.56 13.81 -4.14
C ALA A 85 -12.66 15.34 -4.27
N PHE A 86 -11.55 16.02 -4.58
CA PHE A 86 -11.53 17.47 -4.67
C PHE A 86 -12.44 17.96 -5.81
N ASP A 87 -12.44 17.24 -6.93
CA ASP A 87 -13.34 17.51 -8.05
C ASP A 87 -14.82 17.45 -7.66
N THR A 88 -15.18 16.65 -6.65
CA THR A 88 -16.55 16.49 -6.16
C THR A 88 -16.87 17.52 -5.08
N LEU A 89 -16.00 17.64 -4.05
CA LEU A 89 -16.18 18.55 -2.93
C LEU A 89 -16.19 20.02 -3.33
N PHE A 90 -15.45 20.39 -4.39
CA PHE A 90 -15.29 21.76 -4.84
C PHE A 90 -15.88 22.00 -6.24
N SER A 91 -16.88 21.21 -6.63
CA SER A 91 -17.60 21.37 -7.92
C SER A 91 -18.66 22.48 -7.91
N GLY A 92 -19.01 23.00 -6.74
CA GLY A 92 -20.06 24.01 -6.57
C GLY A 92 -19.68 25.39 -7.14
N PRO A 93 -20.66 26.21 -7.56
CA PRO A 93 -20.41 27.58 -8.04
C PRO A 93 -19.72 28.48 -7.01
N GLU A 94 -19.77 28.14 -5.73
CA GLU A 94 -19.06 28.80 -4.62
C GLU A 94 -17.54 28.57 -4.61
N TYR A 95 -17.04 27.59 -5.36
CA TYR A 95 -15.62 27.21 -5.43
C TYR A 95 -15.00 27.50 -6.80
N ASP A 96 -15.22 28.70 -7.33
CA ASP A 96 -14.58 29.15 -8.57
C ASP A 96 -13.12 29.57 -8.31
N PHE A 97 -12.22 28.59 -8.32
CA PHE A 97 -10.77 28.83 -8.16
C PHE A 97 -10.15 29.68 -9.28
N LYS A 98 -10.86 29.91 -10.40
CA LYS A 98 -10.37 30.77 -11.49
C LYS A 98 -10.65 32.24 -11.22
N ASN A 99 -11.60 32.55 -10.34
CA ASN A 99 -12.00 33.90 -9.95
C ASN A 99 -11.88 34.11 -8.43
N LEU A 100 -10.81 33.58 -7.82
CA LEU A 100 -10.45 33.98 -6.46
C LEU A 100 -10.07 35.47 -6.44
N PRO A 101 -10.50 36.26 -5.44
CA PRO A 101 -10.09 37.65 -5.29
C PRO A 101 -8.58 37.81 -5.12
#